data_AF-A0A6M3LRE3-F1
#
_entry.id   AF-A0A6M3LRE3-F1
#
_cell.length_a   1.000
_cell.length_b   1.000
_cell.length_c   1.000
_cell.angle_alpha   90.00
_cell.angle_beta   90.00
_cell.angle_gamma   90.00
#
_symmetry.space_group_name_H-M   'P 1'
#
loop_
_entity.id
_entity.type
_entity.pdbx_description
1 polymer ?
#
loop_
_entity_poly.entity_id
_entity_poly.type
_entity_poly.pdbx_seq_one_letter_code
_entity_poly.pdbx_strand_id
1 'polypeptide(L)' 'MTPTEIKIEFLKNNIKQSDIADKLSVTRQMVNMVIQGRARSRLIEIAIAACIDRNIKDVFPIS' A
#
# COMPACT_ATOMS: atom_id res chain seq x y z
N MET A 1 10.42 1.96 0.04
CA MET A 1 10.03 2.65 -1.22
C MET A 1 9.40 4.01 -0.91
N THR A 2 9.40 4.93 -1.87
CA THR A 2 8.69 6.21 -1.79
C THR A 2 7.20 6.05 -2.12
N PRO A 3 6.32 6.96 -1.67
CA PRO A 3 4.90 6.92 -2.03
C PRO A 3 4.64 6.92 -3.54
N THR A 4 5.50 7.59 -4.32
CA THR A 4 5.40 7.66 -5.78
C THR A 4 5.73 6.33 -6.43
N GLU A 5 6.79 5.65 -5.97
CA GLU A 5 7.16 4.31 -6.46
C GLU A 5 6.06 3.29 -6.23
N ILE A 6 5.44 3.31 -5.04
CA ILE A 6 4.31 2.41 -4.72
C ILE A 6 3.14 2.65 -5.69
N LYS A 7 2.81 3.92 -5.99
CA LYS A 7 1.76 4.26 -6.94
C LYS A 7 2.10 3.83 -8.38
N ILE A 8 3.37 3.93 -8.79
CA ILE A 8 3.82 3.45 -10.10
C ILE A 8 3.65 1.93 -10.20
N GLU A 9 4.02 1.18 -9.17
CA GLU A 9 3.82 -0.28 -9.15
C GLU A 9 2.34 -0.66 -9.18
N PHE A 10 1.46 0.12 -8.53
CA PHE A 10 0.02 -0.10 -8.62
C PHE A 10 -0.47 0.05 -10.07
N LEU A 11 -0.01 1.10 -10.77
CA LEU A 11 -0.36 1.30 -12.18
C LEU A 11 0.14 0.16 -13.07
N LYS A 12 1.38 -0.29 -12.89
CA LYS A 12 1.95 -1.41 -13.65
C LYS A 12 1.17 -2.71 -13.46
N ASN A 13 0.69 -2.97 -12.25
CA ASN A 13 -0.07 -4.17 -11.91
C ASN A 13 -1.59 -4.02 -12.11
N ASN A 14 -2.06 -2.88 -12.63
CA ASN A 14 -3.48 -2.55 -12.78
C ASN A 14 -4.28 -2.64 -11.47
N ILE A 15 -3.68 -2.21 -10.36
CA ILE A 15 -4.25 -2.26 -9.00
C ILE A 15 -4.73 -0.87 -8.60
N LYS A 16 -5.96 -0.78 -8.10
CA LYS A 16 -6.49 0.44 -7.52
C LYS A 16 -6.39 0.39 -6.00
N GLN A 17 -6.19 1.55 -5.38
CA GLN A 17 -6.23 1.66 -3.91
C GLN A 17 -7.60 1.25 -3.34
N SER A 18 -8.68 1.39 -4.11
CA SER A 18 -10.02 0.92 -3.74
C SER A 18 -10.06 -0.59 -3.55
N ASP A 19 -9.34 -1.36 -4.38
CA ASP A 19 -9.39 -2.82 -4.32
C ASP A 19 -8.82 -3.33 -2.97
N ILE A 20 -7.78 -2.67 -2.48
CA ILE A 20 -7.20 -2.92 -1.16
C ILE A 20 -8.15 -2.46 -0.04
N ALA A 21 -8.78 -1.31 -0.24
CA ALA A 21 -9.72 -0.74 0.72
C ALA A 21 -10.94 -1.66 0.92
N ASP A 22 -11.52 -2.14 -0.17
CA ASP A 22 -12.66 -3.06 -0.19
C ASP A 22 -12.28 -4.40 0.46
N LYS A 23 -11.12 -4.97 0.13
CA LYS A 23 -10.61 -6.23 0.71
C LYS A 23 -10.46 -6.16 2.23
N LEU A 24 -10.09 -4.99 2.76
CA LEU A 24 -9.86 -4.79 4.19
C LEU A 24 -11.04 -4.11 4.91
N SER A 25 -12.13 -3.80 4.20
CA SER A 25 -13.25 -3.01 4.72
C SER A 25 -12.81 -1.69 5.38
N VAL A 26 -11.87 -0.99 4.74
CA VAL A 26 -11.37 0.33 5.15
C VAL A 26 -11.64 1.36 4.06
N THR A 27 -11.40 2.64 4.33
CA THR A 27 -11.56 3.67 3.30
C THR A 27 -10.31 3.75 2.41
N ARG A 28 -10.51 4.13 1.14
CA ARG A 28 -9.41 4.46 0.22
C ARG A 28 -8.45 5.50 0.80
N GLN A 29 -8.97 6.45 1.58
CA GLN A 29 -8.18 7.47 2.25
C GLN A 29 -7.21 6.87 3.26
N MET A 30 -7.62 5.85 4.04
CA MET A 30 -6.72 5.15 4.96
C MET A 30 -5.57 4.47 4.22
N VAL A 31 -5.86 3.79 3.11
CA VAL A 31 -4.82 3.19 2.25
C VAL A 31 -3.85 4.27 1.75
N ASN A 32 -4.38 5.40 1.27
CA ASN A 32 -3.56 6.51 0.82
C ASN A 32 -2.71 7.11 1.97
N MET A 33 -3.25 7.26 3.18
CA MET A 33 -2.48 7.76 4.34
C MET A 33 -1.30 6.84 4.69
N VAL A 34 -1.48 5.51 4.57
CA VAL A 34 -0.40 4.54 4.76
C VAL A 34 0.65 4.66 3.65
N ILE A 35 0.23 4.74 2.39
CA ILE A 35 1.16 4.96 1.26
C ILE A 35 1.95 6.26 1.42
N GLN A 36 1.31 7.32 1.93
CA GLN A 36 1.97 8.61 2.18
C GLN A 36 2.82 8.63 3.47
N GLY A 37 2.86 7.54 4.24
CA GLY A 37 3.58 7.48 5.52
C GLY A 37 2.96 8.32 6.64
N ARG A 38 1.73 8.84 6.46
CA ARG A 38 1.02 9.65 7.47
C ARG A 38 0.31 8.81 8.54
N ALA A 39 0.10 7.53 8.26
CA ALA A 39 -0.46 6.56 9.20
C ALA A 39 0.31 5.24 9.09
N ARG A 40 0.39 4.49 10.18
CA ARG A 40 0.94 3.13 10.20
C ARG A 40 -0.18 2.14 10.45
N SER A 41 -0.28 1.14 9.59
CA SER A 41 -1.20 0.03 9.78
C SER A 41 -0.58 -1.20 9.16
N ARG A 42 -0.22 -2.17 10.01
CA ARG A 42 0.48 -3.38 9.58
C ARG A 42 -0.35 -4.17 8.57
N LEU A 43 -1.67 -4.23 8.75
CA LEU A 43 -2.59 -4.92 7.84
C LEU A 43 -2.59 -4.28 6.45
N ILE A 44 -2.66 -2.94 6.38
CA ILE A 44 -2.65 -2.22 5.10
C ILE A 44 -1.28 -2.33 4.44
N GLU A 45 -0.18 -2.20 5.20
CA GLU A 45 1.19 -2.37 4.69
C GLU A 45 1.40 -3.75 4.06
N ILE A 46 0.91 -4.81 4.72
CA ILE A 46 0.99 -6.19 4.20
C ILE A 46 0.18 -6.32 2.92
N ALA A 47 -1.05 -5.78 2.90
CA ALA A 47 -1.89 -5.87 1.71
C ALA A 47 -1.29 -5.12 0.51
N ILE A 48 -0.72 -3.93 0.73
CA ILE A 48 -0.02 -3.16 -0.29
C ILE A 48 1.18 -3.97 -0.83
N ALA A 49 2.01 -4.51 0.05
CA ALA A 49 3.20 -5.26 -0.35
C ALA A 49 2.84 -6.54 -1.14
N ALA A 50 1.81 -7.27 -0.70
CA ALA A 50 1.29 -8.45 -1.39
C ALA A 50 0.72 -8.11 -2.78
N CYS A 51 0.08 -6.95 -2.94
CA CYS A 51 -0.46 -6.50 -4.21
C CYS A 51 0.62 -6.23 -5.26
N ILE A 52 1.79 -5.75 -4.86
CA ILE A 52 2.91 -5.45 -5.77
C ILE A 52 3.99 -6.55 -5.78
N ASP A 53 3.65 -7.73 -5.26
CA ASP A 53 4.54 -8.91 -5.16
C ASP A 53 5.93 -8.58 -4.59
N ARG A 54 5.96 -7.85 -3.47
CA ARG A 54 7.20 -7.50 -2.77
C ARG A 54 7.15 -7.82 -1.29
N ASN A 55 8.33 -7.97 -0.69
CA ASN A 55 8.43 -8.10 0.75
C ASN A 55 8.05 -6.78 1.43
N ILE A 56 7.29 -6.85 2.52
CA ILE A 56 6.88 -5.68 3.29
C ILE A 56 8.07 -4.81 3.73
N LYS A 57 9.24 -5.41 4.03
CA LYS A 57 10.43 -4.67 4.45
C LYS A 57 11.04 -3.82 3.32
N ASP A 58 10.85 -4.24 2.07
CA ASP A 58 11.35 -3.49 0.90
C ASP A 58 10.43 -2.30 0.59
N VAL A 59 9.12 -2.51 0.77
CA VAL A 59 8.11 -1.48 0.53
C VAL A 59 8.09 -0.45 1.65
N PHE A 60 8.02 -0.92 2.90
CA PHE A 60 7.96 -0.13 4.13
C PHE A 60 9.12 -0.54 5.07
N PRO A 61 10.32 0.00 4.86
CA PRO A 61 11.44 -0.25 5.76
C PRO A 61 11.08 0.21 7.17
N ILE A 62 11.41 -0.63 8.16
CA ILE A 62 11.29 -0.29 9.57
C ILE A 62 12.48 0.65 9.86
N SER A 63 12.20 1.94 10.05
CA SER A 63 13.15 2.88 10.65
C SER A 63 13.23 2.68 12.15
#